data_AF-A0A432ENB0-F1
#
_entry.id   AF-A0A432ENB0-F1
#
_cell.length_a   1.000
_cell.length_b   1.000
_cell.length_c   1.000
_cell.angle_alpha   90.00
_cell.angle_beta   90.00
_cell.angle_gamma   90.00
#
_symmetry.space_group_name_H-M   'P 1'
#
loop_
_entity.id
_entity.type
_entity.pdbx_description
1 polymer ?
#
loop_
_entity_poly.entity_id
_entity_poly.type
_entity_poly.pdbx_seq_one_letter_code
_entity_poly.pdbx_strand_id
1 'polypeptide(L)' 'MTVENKRAEPGGYSYDVSNEQLAAFARLTPLERLQWVEDARLFTLMGQTKETRRRHENLRRGGWIDD' A
#
# COMPACT_ATOMS: atom_id res chain seq x y z
N MET A 1 7.56 15.53 16.70
CA MET A 1 8.44 15.52 15.52
C MET A 1 7.52 15.50 14.31
N THR A 2 7.31 16.65 13.68
CA THR A 2 6.44 16.76 12.50
C THR A 2 7.31 16.44 11.31
N VAL A 3 7.07 15.30 10.65
CA VAL A 3 7.77 14.98 9.40
C VAL A 3 7.21 15.95 8.36
N GLU A 4 8.05 16.86 7.86
CA GLU A 4 7.63 17.79 6.80
C GLU A 4 7.15 17.00 5.59
N ASN A 5 5.88 17.21 5.24
CA ASN A 5 5.25 16.64 4.05
C ASN A 5 5.85 17.33 2.82
N LYS A 6 6.89 16.73 2.24
CA LYS A 6 7.37 17.11 0.91
C LYS A 6 6.18 16.96 -0.04
N ARG A 7 5.74 18.09 -0.60
CA ARG A 7 4.61 18.19 -1.55
C ARG A 7 4.58 16.96 -2.45
N ALA A 8 3.47 16.24 -2.42
CA ALA A 8 3.24 15.09 -3.27
C ALA A 8 3.62 15.42 -4.72
N GLU A 9 4.52 14.63 -5.29
CA GLU A 9 4.83 14.65 -6.72
C GLU A 9 3.52 14.59 -7.53
N PRO A 10 3.41 15.27 -8.69
CA PRO A 10 2.21 15.19 -9.52
C PRO A 10 1.91 13.72 -9.88
N GLY A 11 0.78 13.20 -9.40
CA GLY A 11 0.36 11.80 -9.61
C GLY A 11 0.62 10.83 -8.45
N GLY A 12 1.24 11.29 -7.36
CA GLY A 12 1.39 10.52 -6.12
C GLY A 12 0.19 10.65 -5.18
N TYR A 13 -0.06 9.61 -4.37
CA TYR A 13 -0.96 9.67 -3.23
C TYR A 13 -0.13 9.78 -1.95
N SER A 14 -0.46 10.75 -1.10
CA SER A 14 0.11 10.89 0.24
C SER A 14 -0.97 10.64 1.29
N TYR A 15 -0.63 9.91 2.34
CA TYR A 15 -1.50 9.65 3.47
C TYR A 15 -0.74 9.90 4.77
N ASP A 16 -1.39 10.56 5.72
CA ASP A 16 -0.87 10.77 7.06
C ASP A 16 -1.19 9.55 7.94
N VAL A 17 -0.22 9.11 8.72
CA VAL A 17 -0.36 8.03 9.71
C VAL A 17 -0.11 8.61 11.08
N SER A 18 -1.07 8.44 11.99
CA SER A 18 -0.97 8.99 13.34
C SER A 18 0.07 8.25 14.18
N ASN A 19 0.59 8.90 15.22
CA ASN A 19 1.53 8.28 16.16
C ASN A 19 0.91 7.06 16.86
N GLU A 20 -0.39 7.11 17.15
CA GLU A 20 -1.15 6.02 17.75
C GLU A 20 -1.22 4.81 16.82
N GLN A 21 -1.42 5.02 15.52
CA GLN A 21 -1.42 3.98 14.50
C GLN A 21 -0.03 3.33 14.36
N LEU A 22 1.03 4.14 14.35
CA LEU A 22 2.41 3.66 14.34
C LEU A 22 2.72 2.82 15.58
N ALA A 23 2.32 3.28 16.77
CA ALA A 23 2.51 2.55 18.01
C ALA A 23 1.70 1.24 18.04
N ALA A 24 0.49 1.23 17.49
CA ALA A 24 -0.32 0.01 17.36
C ALA A 24 0.37 -1.02 16.47
N PHE A 25 0.87 -0.62 15.30
CA PHE A 25 1.60 -1.51 14.40
C PHE A 25 2.92 -2.02 15.02
N ALA A 26 3.65 -1.15 15.73
CA ALA A 26 4.91 -1.52 16.38
C ALA A 26 4.75 -2.63 17.43
N ARG A 27 3.58 -2.71 18.08
CA ARG A 27 3.27 -3.75 19.09
C ARG A 27 2.95 -5.12 18.49
N LEU A 28 2.69 -5.21 17.19
CA LEU A 28 2.39 -6.48 16.53
C LEU A 28 3.63 -7.38 16.50
N THR A 29 3.42 -8.67 16.76
CA THR A 29 4.38 -9.74 16.53
C THR A 29 4.72 -9.86 15.04
N PRO A 30 5.86 -10.49 14.67
CA PRO A 30 6.17 -10.73 13.26
C PRO A 30 5.06 -11.45 12.48
N LEU A 31 4.39 -12.42 13.10
CA LEU A 31 3.28 -13.14 12.46
C LEU A 31 2.07 -12.23 12.19
N GLU A 32 1.69 -11.42 13.17
CA GLU A 32 0.57 -10.47 13.01
C GLU A 32 0.89 -9.39 11.96
N ARG A 33 2.15 -8.97 11.84
CA ARG A 33 2.57 -8.07 10.76
C ARG A 33 2.43 -8.72 9.38
N LEU A 34 2.78 -10.01 9.26
CA LEU A 34 2.56 -10.75 8.01
C LEU A 34 1.07 -10.86 7.68
N GLN A 35 0.23 -11.15 8.69
CA GLN A 35 -1.22 -11.16 8.50
C GLN A 35 -1.74 -9.79 8.06
N TRP A 36 -1.29 -8.72 8.71
CA TRP A 36 -1.66 -7.35 8.34
C TRP A 36 -1.31 -7.02 6.88
N VAL A 37 -0.14 -7.46 6.40
CA VAL A 37 0.28 -7.28 4.99
C VAL A 37 -0.65 -8.05 4.05
N GLU A 38 -1.02 -9.29 4.37
CA GLU A 38 -1.94 -10.06 3.52
C GLU A 38 -3.35 -9.46 3.52
N ASP A 39 -3.85 -9.03 4.68
CA ASP A 39 -5.15 -8.38 4.78
C ASP A 39 -5.18 -7.08 3.96
N ALA A 40 -4.13 -6.25 4.04
CA ALA A 40 -3.99 -5.05 3.24
C ALA A 40 -3.94 -5.38 1.73
N ARG A 41 -3.22 -6.44 1.34
CA ARG A 41 -3.19 -6.93 -0.04
C ARG A 41 -4.58 -7.34 -0.51
N LEU A 42 -5.31 -8.15 0.25
CA LEU A 42 -6.67 -8.55 -0.08
C LEU A 42 -7.61 -7.35 -0.21
N PHE A 43 -7.50 -6.38 0.70
CA PHE A 43 -8.26 -5.14 0.63
C PHE A 43 -8.02 -4.37 -0.66
N THR A 44 -6.75 -4.17 -1.06
CA THR A 44 -6.44 -3.48 -2.32
C THR A 44 -6.92 -4.24 -3.55
N LEU A 45 -6.90 -5.58 -3.50
CA LEU A 45 -7.42 -6.44 -4.57
C LEU A 45 -8.94 -6.29 -4.75
N MET A 46 -9.69 -6.12 -3.66
CA MET A 46 -11.14 -5.89 -3.72
C MET A 46 -11.49 -4.59 -4.44
N GLY A 47 -10.65 -3.56 -4.34
CA GLY A 47 -10.86 -2.25 -4.99
C GLY A 47 -10.43 -2.17 -6.45
N GLN A 48 -9.98 -3.27 -7.07
CA GLN A 48 -9.44 -3.22 -8.44
C GLN A 48 -10.50 -2.92 -9.50
N THR A 49 -10.15 -2.05 -10.45
CA THR A 49 -10.86 -1.89 -11.71
C THR A 49 -10.40 -2.96 -12.70
N LYS A 50 -11.12 -3.13 -13.83
CA LYS A 50 -10.68 -4.03 -14.92
C LYS A 50 -9.27 -3.70 -15.39
N GLU A 51 -8.94 -2.41 -15.48
CA GLU A 51 -7.64 -1.95 -15.94
C GLU A 51 -6.54 -2.20 -14.91
N THR A 52 -6.77 -1.89 -13.62
CA THR A 52 -5.74 -2.16 -12.59
C THR A 52 -5.55 -3.65 -12.34
N ARG A 53 -6.58 -4.48 -12.55
CA ARG A 53 -6.45 -5.94 -12.57
C ARG A 53 -5.56 -6.42 -13.73
N ARG A 54 -5.80 -5.95 -14.94
CA ARG A 54 -4.99 -6.28 -16.14
C ARG A 54 -3.52 -5.92 -15.93
N ARG A 55 -3.23 -4.70 -15.45
CA ARG A 55 -1.86 -4.25 -15.13
C ARG A 55 -1.22 -5.12 -14.06
N HIS A 56 -1.94 -5.43 -12.98
CA HIS A 56 -1.44 -6.30 -11.91
C HIS A 56 -1.12 -7.71 -12.43
N GLU A 57 -1.97 -8.31 -13.26
CA GLU A 57 -1.71 -9.62 -13.86
C GLU A 57 -0.49 -9.61 -14.80
N ASN A 58 -0.30 -8.53 -15.56
CA ASN A 58 0.88 -8.38 -16.41
C ASN A 58 2.18 -8.33 -15.60
N LEU A 59 2.21 -7.50 -14.55
CA LEU A 59 3.34 -7.41 -13.63
C LEU A 59 3.66 -8.75 -12.96
N ARG A 60 2.64 -9.52 -12.55
CA ARG A 60 2.82 -10.87 -11.97
C ARG A 60 3.47 -11.87 -12.92
N ARG A 61 3.38 -11.65 -14.24
CA ARG A 61 4.03 -12.46 -15.27
C ARG A 61 5.41 -11.94 -15.65
N GLY A 62 5.91 -10.90 -14.99
CA GLY A 62 7.18 -10.25 -15.31
C GLY A 62 7.09 -9.25 -16.48
N GLY A 63 5.89 -8.81 -16.85
CA GLY A 63 5.70 -7.71 -17.81
C GLY A 63 5.90 -6.34 -17.18
N TRP A 64 5.82 -5.29 -18.00
CA TRP A 64 5.94 -3.88 -17.59
C TRP A 64 4.62 -3.15 -17.83
N ILE A 65 4.40 -1.99 -17.20
CA ILE A 65 3.23 -1.15 -17.49
C ILE A 65 3.63 -0.22 -18.64
N ASP A 66 2.91 -0.30 -19.76
CA ASP A 66 3.02 0.70 -20.83
C ASP A 66 2.16 1.93 -20.45
N ASP A 67 2.74 3.13 -20.59
CA ASP A 67 2.09 4.43 -20.29
C ASP A 67 1.08 4.84 -21.37
#